data_AF-A0A5W7HEB1-F1
#
_entry.id   AF-A0A5W7HEB1-F1
#
_cell.length_a   1.000
_cell.length_b   1.000
_cell.length_c   1.000
_cell.angle_alpha   90.00
_cell.angle_beta   90.00
_cell.angle_gamma   90.00
#
_symmetry.space_group_name_H-M   'P 1'
#
loop_
_entity.id
_entity.type
_entity.pdbx_description
1 polymer ?
#
loop_
_entity_poly.entity_id
_entity_poly.type
_entity_poly.pdbx_seq_one_letter_code
_entity_poly.pdbx_strand_id
1 'polypeptide(L)'
;MNKYSFAISIFALLVSALSLFNAWRANKKAEFRSINLLRLEVLSTYHELESRLLTIKLRAESLISGNSEFYKENSKIDLEFKQEAETLGGLASKLLDEYRKTLCIDKNSVEKLPEKELIVMQRKLISCKHFLLLESESIVKAIEKLSDKVQRIKK
;
A
#
# COMPACT_ATOMS: atom_id res chain seq x y z
N MET A 1 -14.32 66.34 -8.22
CA MET A 1 -13.49 65.19 -7.77
C MET A 1 -12.02 65.53 -7.97
N ASN A 2 -11.20 65.41 -6.93
CA ASN A 2 -9.78 65.78 -6.96
C ASN A 2 -8.96 64.67 -7.65
N LYS A 3 -8.10 65.00 -8.62
CA LYS A 3 -7.37 64.03 -9.46
C LYS A 3 -6.56 63.01 -8.63
N TYR A 4 -6.07 63.45 -7.48
CA TYR A 4 -5.34 62.62 -6.52
C TYR A 4 -6.22 61.56 -5.82
N SER A 5 -7.49 61.87 -5.54
CA SER A 5 -8.43 60.92 -4.93
C SER A 5 -8.78 59.79 -5.89
N PHE A 6 -8.90 60.08 -7.20
CA PHE A 6 -9.11 59.05 -8.22
C PHE A 6 -7.88 58.14 -8.38
N ALA A 7 -6.67 58.71 -8.40
CA ALA A 7 -5.43 57.94 -8.48
C ALA A 7 -5.24 57.01 -7.26
N ILE A 8 -5.52 57.50 -6.04
CA ILE A 8 -5.44 56.69 -4.81
C ILE A 8 -6.43 55.52 -4.86
N SER A 9 -7.66 55.73 -5.36
CA SER A 9 -8.65 54.66 -5.52
C SER A 9 -8.21 53.59 -6.53
N ILE A 10 -7.57 53.98 -7.63
CA ILE A 10 -6.99 53.02 -8.59
C ILE A 10 -5.86 52.22 -7.96
N PHE A 11 -4.95 52.89 -7.24
CA PHE A 11 -3.87 52.20 -6.52
C PHE A 11 -4.41 51.21 -5.48
N ALA A 12 -5.45 51.59 -4.74
CA ALA A 12 -6.10 50.70 -3.78
C ALA A 12 -6.74 49.47 -4.45
N LEU A 13 -7.36 49.64 -5.61
CA LEU A 13 -7.90 48.53 -6.41
C LEU A 13 -6.80 47.60 -6.92
N LEU A 14 -5.68 48.14 -7.40
CA LEU A 14 -4.54 47.34 -7.85
C LEU A 14 -3.91 46.53 -6.70
N VAL A 15 -3.71 47.16 -5.53
CA VAL A 15 -3.19 46.46 -4.34
C VAL A 15 -4.15 45.35 -3.89
N SER A 16 -5.46 45.61 -3.91
CA SER A 16 -6.49 44.61 -3.57
C SER A 16 -6.53 43.45 -4.58
N ALA A 17 -6.39 43.74 -5.87
CA ALA A 17 -6.30 42.72 -6.91
C ALA A 17 -5.03 41.87 -6.77
N LEU A 18 -3.89 42.50 -6.46
CA LEU A 18 -2.62 41.82 -6.17
C LEU A 18 -2.72 40.92 -4.92
N SER A 19 -3.39 41.38 -3.85
CA SER A 19 -3.58 40.56 -2.66
C SER A 19 -4.48 39.36 -2.93
N LEU A 20 -5.56 39.53 -3.71
CA LEU A 20 -6.43 38.43 -4.13
C LEU A 20 -5.68 37.42 -5.01
N PHE A 21 -4.84 37.89 -5.94
CA PHE A 21 -4.02 37.03 -6.78
C PHE A 21 -3.00 36.22 -5.96
N ASN A 22 -2.35 36.86 -4.98
CA ASN A 22 -1.42 36.19 -4.07
C ASN A 22 -2.13 35.16 -3.19
N ALA A 23 -3.31 35.49 -2.66
CA ALA A 23 -4.13 34.56 -1.89
C ALA A 23 -4.57 33.35 -2.74
N TRP A 24 -5.02 33.59 -3.98
CA TRP A 24 -5.38 32.54 -4.94
C TRP A 24 -4.19 31.62 -5.24
N ARG A 25 -3.01 32.19 -5.50
CA ARG A 25 -1.78 31.42 -5.76
C ARG A 25 -1.35 30.60 -4.54
N ALA A 26 -1.43 31.18 -3.34
CA ALA A 26 -1.13 30.49 -2.09
C ALA A 26 -2.09 29.31 -1.88
N ASN A 27 -3.39 29.50 -2.13
CA ASN A 27 -4.39 28.46 -2.03
C ASN A 27 -4.13 27.32 -3.03
N LYS A 28 -3.83 27.63 -4.29
CA LYS A 28 -3.46 26.63 -5.30
C LYS A 28 -2.20 25.83 -4.92
N LYS A 29 -1.22 26.50 -4.31
CA LYS A 29 0.00 25.82 -3.80
C LYS A 29 -0.32 24.90 -2.62
N ALA A 30 -1.24 25.28 -1.74
CA ALA A 30 -1.68 24.45 -0.63
C ALA A 30 -2.45 23.21 -1.11
N GLU A 31 -3.39 23.39 -2.05
CA GLU A 31 -4.16 22.32 -2.70
C GLU A 31 -3.24 21.29 -3.39
N PHE A 32 -2.23 21.75 -4.13
CA PHE A 32 -1.25 20.86 -4.74
C PHE A 32 -0.47 20.03 -3.72
N ARG A 33 -0.08 20.66 -2.59
CA ARG A 33 0.63 19.97 -1.50
C ARG A 33 -0.25 18.92 -0.83
N SER A 34 -1.53 19.21 -0.58
CA SER A 34 -2.46 18.25 0.02
C SER A 34 -2.70 17.04 -0.89
N ILE A 35 -2.87 17.26 -2.19
CA ILE A 35 -3.03 16.16 -3.16
C ILE A 35 -1.78 15.28 -3.23
N ASN A 36 -0.58 15.88 -3.22
CA ASN A 36 0.66 15.10 -3.21
C ASN A 36 0.84 14.30 -1.92
N LEU A 37 0.45 14.87 -0.77
CA LEU A 37 0.52 14.14 0.49
C LEU A 37 -0.44 12.95 0.48
N LEU A 38 -1.67 13.14 0.01
CA LEU A 38 -2.64 12.05 -0.18
C LEU A 38 -2.09 10.96 -1.11
N ARG A 39 -1.46 11.36 -2.22
CA ARG A 39 -0.84 10.43 -3.17
C ARG A 39 0.27 9.60 -2.52
N LEU A 40 1.15 10.23 -1.76
CA LEU A 40 2.22 9.54 -1.03
C LEU A 40 1.66 8.57 0.01
N GLU A 41 0.60 8.94 0.72
CA GLU A 41 -0.05 8.08 1.71
C GLU A 41 -0.68 6.83 1.06
N VAL A 42 -1.36 7.02 -0.08
CA VAL A 42 -1.93 5.94 -0.89
C VAL A 42 -0.83 4.99 -1.38
N LEU A 43 0.25 5.52 -1.97
CA LEU A 43 1.37 4.73 -2.46
C LEU A 43 2.08 3.98 -1.33
N SER A 44 2.36 4.67 -0.21
CA SER A 44 3.02 4.07 0.95
C SER A 44 2.21 2.90 1.50
N THR A 45 0.91 3.10 1.73
CA THR A 45 0.01 2.06 2.22
C THR A 45 -0.08 0.91 1.21
N TYR A 46 -0.11 1.24 -0.08
CA TYR A 46 -0.17 0.24 -1.14
C TYR A 46 1.06 -0.68 -1.10
N HIS A 47 2.25 -0.08 -1.03
CA HIS A 47 3.51 -0.81 -1.03
C HIS A 47 3.72 -1.60 0.26
N GLU A 48 3.31 -1.06 1.41
CA GLU A 48 3.36 -1.76 2.69
C GLU A 48 2.60 -3.09 2.62
N LEU A 49 1.36 -3.06 2.14
CA LEU A 49 0.50 -4.24 2.04
C LEU A 49 1.00 -5.23 0.97
N GLU A 50 1.37 -4.74 -0.21
CA GLU A 50 1.91 -5.58 -1.30
C GLU A 50 3.21 -6.28 -0.85
N SER A 51 4.12 -5.53 -0.23
CA SER A 51 5.39 -6.07 0.27
C SER A 51 5.17 -7.15 1.32
N ARG A 52 4.27 -6.92 2.28
CA ARG A 52 3.97 -7.89 3.34
C ARG A 52 3.48 -9.22 2.79
N LEU A 53 2.51 -9.19 1.87
CA LEU A 53 1.95 -10.40 1.27
C LEU A 53 2.99 -11.14 0.40
N LEU A 54 3.81 -10.41 -0.36
CA LEU A 54 4.93 -10.98 -1.12
C LEU A 54 5.95 -11.66 -0.20
N THR A 55 6.33 -11.03 0.92
CA THR A 55 7.26 -11.62 1.89
C THR A 55 6.72 -12.93 2.46
N ILE A 56 5.43 -12.97 2.80
CA ILE A 56 4.79 -14.20 3.33
C ILE A 56 4.84 -15.32 2.29
N LYS A 57 4.48 -15.01 1.04
CA LYS A 57 4.56 -15.96 -0.07
C LYS A 57 5.98 -16.52 -0.23
N LEU A 58 6.99 -15.66 -0.31
CA LEU A 58 8.39 -16.07 -0.46
C LEU A 58 8.87 -16.89 0.75
N ARG A 59 8.41 -16.57 1.95
CA ARG A 59 8.75 -17.33 3.17
C ARG A 59 8.16 -18.74 3.13
N ALA A 60 6.91 -18.89 2.66
CA ALA A 60 6.29 -20.20 2.47
C ALA A 60 7.03 -21.03 1.40
N GLU A 61 7.37 -20.43 0.26
CA GLU A 61 8.15 -21.08 -0.81
C GLU A 61 9.55 -21.50 -0.32
N SER A 62 10.20 -20.66 0.51
CA SER A 62 11.49 -20.96 1.11
C SER A 62 11.46 -22.16 2.06
N LEU A 63 10.34 -22.42 2.75
CA LEU A 63 10.19 -23.62 3.59
C LEU A 63 10.24 -24.92 2.77
N ILE A 64 9.86 -24.86 1.49
CA ILE A 64 9.92 -25.99 0.57
C ILE A 64 11.34 -26.14 0.03
N SER A 65 11.86 -25.09 -0.61
CA SER A 65 13.15 -25.15 -1.30
C SER A 65 14.34 -25.31 -0.35
N GLY A 66 14.33 -24.61 0.78
CA GLY A 66 15.42 -24.62 1.77
C GLY A 66 15.53 -25.91 2.59
N ASN A 67 14.55 -26.82 2.47
CA ASN A 67 14.52 -28.10 3.19
C ASN A 67 14.48 -29.31 2.24
N SER A 68 14.71 -29.08 0.95
CA SER A 68 14.55 -30.09 -0.11
C SER A 68 15.37 -31.37 0.09
N GLU A 69 16.60 -31.28 0.62
CA GLU A 69 17.43 -32.46 0.91
C GLU A 69 16.89 -33.26 2.10
N PHE A 70 16.54 -32.58 3.20
CA PHE A 70 15.92 -33.21 4.37
C PHE A 70 14.62 -33.95 4.03
N TYR A 71 13.83 -33.37 3.11
CA TYR A 71 12.59 -34.00 2.65
C TYR A 71 12.83 -35.23 1.77
N LYS A 72 13.88 -35.25 0.94
CA LYS A 72 14.26 -36.45 0.18
C LYS A 72 14.60 -37.64 1.10
N GLU A 73 15.18 -37.36 2.25
CA GLU A 73 15.54 -38.38 3.24
C GLU A 73 14.34 -38.85 4.09
N ASN A 74 13.28 -38.04 4.20
CA ASN A 74 12.10 -38.30 5.04
C ASN A 74 10.80 -38.24 4.24
N SER A 75 10.59 -39.21 3.35
CA SER A 75 9.53 -39.23 2.32
C SER A 75 8.09 -39.09 2.81
N LYS A 76 7.75 -39.55 4.03
CA LYS A 76 6.41 -39.35 4.61
C LYS A 76 6.20 -37.92 5.14
N ILE A 77 7.26 -37.33 5.69
CA ILE A 77 7.25 -35.97 6.25
C ILE A 77 7.27 -34.95 5.11
N ASP A 78 7.95 -35.27 3.99
CA ASP A 78 7.94 -34.46 2.77
C ASP A 78 6.52 -34.11 2.30
N LEU A 79 5.63 -35.11 2.20
CA LEU A 79 4.33 -34.91 1.55
C LEU A 79 3.40 -33.99 2.35
N GLU A 80 3.29 -34.19 3.67
CA GLU A 80 2.40 -33.39 4.53
C GLU A 80 2.93 -31.95 4.70
N PHE A 81 4.23 -31.79 4.93
CA PHE A 81 4.84 -30.47 5.13
C PHE A 81 4.83 -29.63 3.86
N LYS A 82 5.13 -30.26 2.71
CA LYS A 82 5.09 -29.59 1.42
C LYS A 82 3.68 -29.14 1.08
N GLN A 83 2.67 -29.99 1.30
CA GLN A 83 1.27 -29.61 1.10
C GLN A 83 0.84 -28.46 2.03
N GLU A 84 1.23 -28.47 3.30
CA GLU A 84 0.91 -27.39 4.25
C GLU A 84 1.58 -26.07 3.82
N ALA A 85 2.87 -26.11 3.43
CA ALA A 85 3.59 -24.94 2.94
C ALA A 85 3.03 -24.38 1.61
N GLU A 86 2.72 -25.25 0.65
CA GLU A 86 2.09 -24.88 -0.63
C GLU A 86 0.71 -24.26 -0.38
N THR A 87 -0.07 -24.80 0.56
CA THR A 87 -1.36 -24.24 0.95
C THR A 87 -1.21 -22.82 1.51
N LEU A 88 -0.26 -22.60 2.42
CA LEU A 88 -0.01 -21.28 3.01
C LEU A 88 0.49 -20.26 1.97
N GLY A 89 1.39 -20.67 1.08
CA GLY A 89 1.85 -19.84 -0.04
C GLY A 89 0.73 -19.51 -1.05
N GLY A 90 -0.16 -20.49 -1.28
CA GLY A 90 -1.36 -20.33 -2.09
C GLY A 90 -2.36 -19.34 -1.48
N LEU A 91 -2.59 -19.39 -0.16
CA LEU A 91 -3.44 -18.44 0.55
C LEU A 91 -2.88 -17.01 0.47
N ALA A 92 -1.57 -16.84 0.69
CA ALA A 92 -0.92 -15.53 0.54
C ALA A 92 -1.04 -14.99 -0.90
N SER A 93 -0.91 -15.86 -1.91
CA SER A 93 -1.08 -15.48 -3.31
C SER A 93 -2.52 -15.05 -3.63
N LYS A 94 -3.52 -15.79 -3.13
CA LYS A 94 -4.94 -15.43 -3.29
C LYS A 94 -5.26 -14.08 -2.66
N LEU A 95 -4.76 -13.83 -1.44
CA LEU A 95 -4.93 -12.53 -0.76
C LEU A 95 -4.29 -11.39 -1.57
N LEU A 96 -3.11 -11.61 -2.15
CA LEU A 96 -2.45 -10.61 -3.00
C LEU A 96 -3.25 -10.32 -4.28
N ASP A 97 -3.82 -11.34 -4.90
CA ASP A 97 -4.64 -11.18 -6.10
C ASP A 97 -5.98 -10.49 -5.80
N GLU A 98 -6.64 -10.85 -4.70
CA GLU A 98 -7.87 -10.18 -4.23
C GLU A 98 -7.61 -8.71 -3.87
N TYR A 99 -6.49 -8.45 -3.19
CA TYR A 99 -6.04 -7.09 -2.89
C TYR A 99 -5.87 -6.25 -4.17
N ARG A 100 -5.15 -6.77 -5.17
CA ARG A 100 -4.96 -6.10 -6.46
C ARG A 100 -6.29 -5.89 -7.20
N LYS A 101 -7.18 -6.89 -7.19
CA LYS A 101 -8.53 -6.78 -7.80
C LYS A 101 -9.38 -5.71 -7.12
N THR A 102 -9.37 -5.63 -5.80
CA THR A 102 -10.17 -4.68 -5.01
C THR A 102 -9.80 -3.23 -5.31
N LEU A 103 -8.51 -2.98 -5.52
CA LEU A 103 -8.01 -1.65 -5.82
C LEU A 103 -8.34 -1.20 -7.25
N CYS A 104 -8.51 -2.14 -8.19
CA CYS A 104 -8.89 -1.90 -9.60
C CYS A 104 -7.96 -0.95 -10.38
N ILE A 105 -6.85 -0.50 -9.78
CA ILE A 105 -5.94 0.50 -10.37
C ILE A 105 -4.51 0.01 -10.14
N ASP A 106 -3.71 -0.01 -11.21
CA ASP A 106 -2.28 -0.31 -11.13
C ASP A 106 -1.53 0.77 -10.33
N LYS A 107 -0.59 0.37 -9.49
CA LYS A 107 0.24 1.26 -8.67
C LYS A 107 0.93 2.34 -9.50
N ASN A 108 1.35 2.00 -10.72
CA ASN A 108 2.03 2.90 -11.63
C ASN A 108 1.11 4.02 -12.16
N SER A 109 -0.20 3.85 -12.05
CA SER A 109 -1.21 4.84 -12.45
C SER A 109 -1.53 5.84 -11.35
N VAL A 110 -1.19 5.54 -10.09
CA VAL A 110 -1.51 6.36 -8.90
C VAL A 110 -0.93 7.78 -9.00
N GLU A 111 0.23 7.92 -9.63
CA GLU A 111 0.86 9.22 -9.85
C GLU A 111 0.02 10.16 -10.71
N LYS A 112 -0.78 9.60 -11.63
CA LYS A 112 -1.58 10.34 -12.61
C LYS A 112 -3.05 10.47 -12.21
N LEU A 113 -3.46 9.85 -11.11
CA LEU A 113 -4.87 9.87 -10.68
C LEU A 113 -5.31 11.29 -10.27
N PRO A 114 -6.53 11.68 -10.64
CA PRO A 114 -7.17 12.87 -10.10
C PRO A 114 -7.49 12.67 -8.61
N GLU A 115 -7.61 13.77 -7.87
CA GLU A 115 -7.86 13.76 -6.42
C GLU A 115 -9.07 12.90 -6.01
N LYS A 116 -10.17 12.97 -6.76
CA LYS A 116 -11.38 12.18 -6.50
C LYS A 116 -11.08 10.67 -6.50
N GLU A 117 -10.28 10.20 -7.44
CA GLU A 117 -9.90 8.79 -7.55
C GLU A 117 -8.89 8.40 -6.47
N LEU A 118 -7.97 9.30 -6.10
CA LEU A 118 -7.07 9.10 -4.97
C LEU A 118 -7.83 8.91 -3.65
N ILE A 119 -8.87 9.72 -3.40
CA ILE A 119 -9.72 9.59 -2.21
C ILE A 119 -10.46 8.25 -2.20
N VAL A 120 -11.01 7.83 -3.34
CA VAL A 120 -11.67 6.52 -3.46
C VAL A 120 -10.69 5.40 -3.18
N MET A 121 -9.48 5.48 -3.73
CA MET A 121 -8.43 4.49 -3.52
C MET A 121 -7.96 4.45 -2.06
N GLN A 122 -7.76 5.60 -1.42
CA GLN A 122 -7.41 5.69 0.00
C GLN A 122 -8.48 5.02 0.88
N ARG A 123 -9.77 5.28 0.60
CA ARG A 123 -10.86 4.63 1.33
C ARG A 123 -10.85 3.11 1.15
N LYS A 124 -10.67 2.64 -0.08
CA LYS A 124 -10.54 1.19 -0.35
C LYS A 124 -9.36 0.57 0.41
N LEU A 125 -8.19 1.22 0.39
CA LEU A 125 -7.00 0.79 1.11
C LEU A 125 -7.23 0.71 2.62
N ILE A 126 -7.84 1.75 3.21
CA ILE A 126 -8.16 1.75 4.65
C ILE A 126 -9.12 0.61 4.99
N SER A 127 -10.17 0.42 4.20
CA SER A 127 -11.17 -0.63 4.42
C SER A 127 -10.57 -2.04 4.33
N CYS A 128 -9.66 -2.30 3.40
CA CYS A 128 -9.04 -3.62 3.26
C CYS A 128 -7.82 -3.82 4.17
N LYS A 129 -7.14 -2.75 4.62
CA LYS A 129 -5.91 -2.83 5.43
C LYS A 129 -6.10 -3.68 6.67
N HIS A 130 -7.17 -3.46 7.44
CA HIS A 130 -7.38 -4.21 8.68
C HIS A 130 -7.55 -5.71 8.44
N PHE A 131 -8.39 -6.08 7.48
CA PHE A 131 -8.62 -7.47 7.10
C PHE A 131 -7.32 -8.13 6.60
N LEU A 132 -6.59 -7.48 5.70
CA LEU A 132 -5.34 -8.02 5.17
C LEU A 132 -4.26 -8.18 6.24
N LEU A 133 -4.17 -7.24 7.19
CA LEU A 133 -3.24 -7.37 8.30
C LEU A 133 -3.57 -8.59 9.16
N LEU A 134 -4.84 -8.78 9.54
CA LEU A 134 -5.26 -9.94 10.34
C LEU A 134 -5.01 -11.28 9.63
N GLU A 135 -5.43 -11.40 8.38
CA GLU A 135 -5.23 -12.62 7.59
C GLU A 135 -3.74 -12.91 7.38
N SER A 136 -2.95 -11.87 7.05
CA SER A 136 -1.51 -12.02 6.87
C SER A 136 -0.80 -12.45 8.16
N GLU A 137 -1.21 -11.96 9.34
CA GLU A 137 -0.67 -12.39 10.63
C GLU A 137 -0.99 -13.85 10.93
N SER A 138 -2.20 -14.30 10.61
CA SER A 138 -2.60 -15.70 10.75
C SER A 138 -1.69 -16.61 9.94
N ILE A 139 -1.43 -16.26 8.68
CA ILE A 139 -0.54 -17.02 7.79
C ILE A 139 0.90 -16.99 8.31
N VAL A 140 1.41 -15.84 8.76
CA VAL A 140 2.77 -15.74 9.34
C VAL A 140 2.92 -16.69 10.53
N LYS A 141 1.97 -16.70 11.46
CA LYS A 141 1.99 -17.60 12.62
C LYS A 141 1.94 -19.07 12.21
N ALA A 142 1.20 -19.40 11.16
CA ALA A 142 1.16 -20.77 10.63
C ALA A 142 2.50 -21.18 10.01
N ILE A 143 3.12 -20.29 9.22
CA ILE A 143 4.47 -20.50 8.65
C ILE A 143 5.50 -20.69 9.75
N GLU A 144 5.45 -19.90 10.83
CA GLU A 144 6.37 -20.02 11.97
C GLU A 144 6.21 -21.35 12.70
N LYS A 145 4.97 -21.76 12.98
CA LYS A 145 4.69 -23.09 13.56
C LYS A 145 5.20 -24.21 12.66
N LEU A 146 5.02 -24.09 11.35
CA LEU A 146 5.50 -25.09 10.38
C LEU A 146 7.03 -25.15 10.37
N SER A 147 7.69 -23.99 10.39
CA SER A 147 9.16 -23.89 10.47
C SER A 147 9.71 -24.54 11.74
N ASP A 148 9.10 -24.26 12.90
CA ASP A 148 9.49 -24.85 14.18
C ASP A 148 9.34 -26.37 14.19
N LYS A 149 8.24 -26.90 13.61
CA LYS A 149 8.03 -28.34 13.47
C LYS A 149 9.17 -28.99 12.67
N VAL A 150 9.54 -28.41 11.52
CA VAL A 150 10.66 -28.93 10.70
C VAL A 150 11.97 -28.92 11.48
N GLN A 151 12.28 -27.82 12.17
CA GLN A 151 13.51 -27.72 12.96
C GLN A 151 13.59 -28.73 14.11
N ARG A 152 12.44 -29.09 14.72
CA ARG A 152 12.41 -30.11 15.77
C ARG A 152 12.65 -31.52 15.24
N ILE A 153 12.17 -31.83 14.03
CA ILE A 153 12.37 -33.14 13.41
C ILE A 153 13.81 -33.30 12.90
N LYS A 154 14.45 -32.19 12.50
CA LYS A 154 15.85 -32.16 12.06
C LYS A 154 16.87 -32.38 13.19
N LYS A 155 16.49 -32.19 14.45
CA LYS A 155 17.34 -32.37 15.63
C LYS A 155 17.26 -33.80 16.14
#